data_AF-A0A1J1E9R2-F1
#
_entry.id   AF-A0A1J1E9R2-F1
#
_cell.length_a   1.000
_cell.length_b   1.000
_cell.length_c   1.000
_cell.angle_alpha   90.00
_cell.angle_beta   90.00
_cell.angle_gamma   90.00
#
_symmetry.space_group_name_H-M   'P 1'
#
loop_
_entity.id
_entity.type
_entity.pdbx_description
1 polymer ?
#
loop_
_entity_poly.entity_id
_entity_poly.type
_entity_poly.pdbx_seq_one_letter_code
_entity_poly.pdbx_strand_id
1 'polypeptide(L)' 'MIENLNGKIRKYTKNKLSFPTDDAVMKSTFLALREATKKWSKPIPNWEIILNQFLTIFDERVRL' A
#
# COMPACT_ATOMS: atom_id res chain seq x y z
N MET A 1 -4.99 -6.98 -2.08
CA MET A 1 -4.18 -5.74 -2.02
C MET A 1 -2.71 -6.03 -1.76
N ILE A 2 -2.39 -6.80 -0.70
CA ILE A 2 -1.03 -7.18 -0.31
C ILE A 2 -0.26 -7.88 -1.45
N GLU A 3 -0.82 -8.95 -2.01
CA GLU A 3 -0.11 -9.71 -3.05
C GLU A 3 0.08 -8.92 -4.36
N ASN A 4 -0.85 -8.01 -4.69
CA ASN A 4 -0.68 -7.11 -5.82
C ASN A 4 0.52 -6.17 -5.63
N LEU A 5 0.70 -5.65 -4.41
CA LEU A 5 1.85 -4.82 -4.06
C LEU A 5 3.15 -5.63 -4.11
N ASN A 6 3.17 -6.83 -3.51
CA ASN A 6 4.34 -7.71 -3.54
C ASN A 6 4.75 -8.06 -4.98
N GLY A 7 3.77 -8.34 -5.85
CA GLY A 7 4.00 -8.56 -7.28
C GLY A 7 4.62 -7.35 -7.98
N LYS A 8 4.20 -6.13 -7.63
CA LYS A 8 4.84 -4.91 -8.15
C LYS A 8 6.27 -4.75 -7.66
N ILE A 9 6.54 -4.97 -6.37
CA ILE A 9 7.90 -4.89 -5.82
C ILE A 9 8.82 -5.90 -6.53
N ARG A 10 8.40 -7.17 -6.64
CA ARG A 10 9.15 -8.21 -7.38
C ARG A 10 9.38 -7.83 -8.83
N LYS A 11 8.39 -7.23 -9.51
CA LYS A 11 8.56 -6.76 -10.89
C LYS A 11 9.65 -5.70 -11.03
N TYR A 12 9.80 -4.81 -10.05
CA TYR A 12 10.82 -3.76 -10.07
C TYR A 12 12.20 -4.27 -9.66
N THR A 13 12.27 -5.32 -8.84
CA THR A 13 13.54 -5.91 -8.38
C THR A 13 14.04 -7.08 -9.24
N LYS A 14 13.20 -7.69 -10.08
CA LYS A 14 13.54 -8.92 -10.85
C LYS A 14 14.81 -8.84 -11.70
N ASN A 15 15.18 -7.64 -12.17
CA ASN A 15 16.36 -7.43 -13.02
C ASN A 15 17.61 -7.03 -12.21
N LYS A 16 17.52 -7.05 -10.87
CA LYS A 16 18.61 -6.72 -9.95
C LYS A 16 18.85 -7.91 -9.03
N LEU A 17 19.89 -8.69 -9.34
CA LEU A 17 20.31 -9.86 -8.55
C LEU A 17 20.91 -9.46 -7.19
N SER A 18 21.51 -8.27 -7.11
CA SER A 18 22.05 -7.70 -5.87
C SER A 18 22.00 -6.17 -5.93
N PHE A 19 21.96 -5.54 -4.75
CA PHE A 19 22.04 -4.10 -4.57
C PHE A 19 23.39 -3.74 -3.92
N PRO A 20 24.04 -2.64 -4.36
CA PRO A 20 25.36 -2.27 -3.84
C PRO A 20 25.33 -1.76 -2.39
N THR A 21 24.18 -1.25 -1.93
CA THR A 21 23.96 -0.73 -0.57
C THR A 21 22.50 -0.93 -0.16
N ASP A 22 22.24 -0.88 1.14
CA ASP A 22 20.88 -0.94 1.71
C ASP A 22 20.02 0.25 1.23
N ASP A 23 20.61 1.44 1.11
CA ASP A 23 19.93 2.62 0.58
C ASP A 23 19.45 2.42 -0.86
N ALA A 24 20.22 1.69 -1.68
CA ALA A 24 19.85 1.42 -3.07
C ALA A 24 18.60 0.52 -3.16
N VAL A 25 18.50 -0.51 -2.30
CA VAL A 25 17.29 -1.36 -2.25
C VAL A 25 16.09 -0.62 -1.66
N MET A 26 16.31 0.21 -0.65
CA MET A 26 15.25 1.03 -0.05
C MET A 26 14.68 2.02 -1.07
N LYS A 27 15.54 2.71 -1.82
CA LYS A 27 15.13 3.64 -2.89
C LYS A 27 14.38 2.92 -4.02
N SER A 28 14.84 1.74 -4.42
CA SER A 28 14.17 0.94 -5.45
C SER A 28 12.75 0.53 -5.02
N THR A 29 12.62 0.05 -3.77
CA THR A 29 11.33 -0.33 -3.19
C THR A 29 10.40 0.88 -3.04
N PHE A 30 10.93 2.02 -2.61
CA PHE A 30 10.18 3.28 -2.52
C PHE A 30 9.62 3.71 -3.88
N LEU A 31 10.42 3.65 -4.95
CA LEU A 31 9.96 3.99 -6.30
C LEU A 31 8.86 3.03 -6.78
N ALA A 32 8.98 1.73 -6.49
CA ALA A 32 7.95 0.75 -6.82
C ALA A 32 6.63 1.04 -6.07
N LEU A 33 6.70 1.38 -4.78
CA LEU A 33 5.56 1.81 -3.96
C LEU A 33 4.93 3.08 -4.53
N ARG A 34 5.73 4.11 -4.86
CA ARG A 34 5.25 5.37 -5.41
C ARG A 34 4.47 5.17 -6.72
N GLU A 35 4.96 4.32 -7.62
CA GLU A 35 4.22 4.00 -8.84
C GLU A 35 2.99 3.11 -8.58
N ALA A 36 3.03 2.29 -7.52
CA ALA A 36 1.89 1.48 -7.13
C ALA A 36 0.72 2.33 -6.59
N THR A 37 1.03 3.29 -5.71
CA THR A 37 0.05 4.13 -5.00
C THR A 37 -0.64 5.14 -5.90
N LYS A 38 0.00 5.60 -6.99
CA LYS A 38 -0.65 6.44 -8.01
C LYS A 38 -1.95 5.86 -8.57
N LYS A 39 -2.09 4.52 -8.55
CA LYS A 39 -3.29 3.83 -9.04
C LYS A 39 -4.35 3.59 -7.95
N TRP A 40 -4.05 3.92 -6.69
CA TRP A 40 -4.96 3.77 -5.55
C TRP A 40 -5.84 5.00 -5.34
N SER A 41 -6.43 5.51 -6.43
CA SER A 41 -7.36 6.64 -6.39
C SER A 41 -8.82 6.23 -6.29
N LYS A 42 -9.13 4.95 -6.50
CA LYS A 42 -10.51 4.46 -6.45
C LYS A 42 -11.00 4.45 -5.00
N PRO A 43 -12.20 5.00 -4.72
CA PRO A 43 -12.80 4.93 -3.39
C PRO A 43 -13.08 3.47 -3.00
N ILE A 44 -13.07 3.21 -1.70
CA ILE A 44 -13.42 1.90 -1.16
C ILE A 44 -14.94 1.69 -1.35
N PRO A 45 -15.38 0.59 -1.99
CA PRO A 45 -16.80 0.31 -2.14
C PRO A 45 -17.50 0.21 -0.78
N ASN A 46 -18.71 0.78 -0.67
CA ASN A 46 -19.53 0.76 0.54
C ASN A 46 -18.86 1.36 1.79
N TRP A 47 -17.95 2.32 1.61
CA TRP A 47 -17.20 2.91 2.71
C TRP A 47 -18.09 3.51 3.82
N GLU A 48 -19.22 4.12 3.47
CA GLU A 48 -20.17 4.70 4.45
C GLU A 48 -20.73 3.66 5.42
N ILE A 49 -21.10 2.47 4.90
CA ILE A 49 -21.64 1.38 5.72
C ILE A 49 -20.54 0.84 6.66
N ILE A 50 -19.34 0.65 6.13
CA ILE A 50 -18.18 0.18 6.88
C ILE A 50 -17.81 1.18 7.99
N LEU A 51 -17.84 2.48 7.68
CA LEU A 51 -17.55 3.55 8.64
C LEU A 51 -18.57 3.57 9.79
N ASN A 52 -19.87 3.44 9.49
CA ASN A 52 -20.90 3.35 10.53
C ASN A 52 -20.70 2.13 11.45
N GLN A 53 -20.27 0.99 10.89
CA GLN A 53 -19.92 -0.17 11.72
C GLN A 53 -18.71 0.11 12.62
N PHE A 54 -17.69 0.80 12.10
CA PHE A 54 -16.52 1.19 12.90
C PHE A 54 -16.88 2.15 14.03
N LEU A 55 -17.75 3.13 13.79
CA LEU A 55 -18.24 4.04 14.82
C LEU A 55 -18.97 3.30 15.93
N THR A 56 -19.83 2.33 15.58
CA THR A 56 -20.55 1.54 16.58
C THR A 56 -19.64 0.64 17.40
N ILE A 57 -18.64 0.00 16.79
CA ILE A 57 -17.76 -0.97 17.48
C ILE A 57 -16.65 -0.25 18.28
N PHE A 58 -16.20 0.91 17.78
CA PHE A 58 -15.04 1.62 18.32
C PHE A 58 -15.34 3.09 18.63
N ASP A 59 -16.53 3.37 19.17
CA ASP A 59 -17.07 4.71 19.46
C ASP A 59 -16.08 5.65 20.17
N GLU A 60 -15.31 5.12 21.13
CA GLU A 60 -14.34 5.92 21.87
C GLU A 60 -13.06 6.25 21.07
N ARG A 61 -12.77 5.52 20.00
CA ARG A 61 -11.52 5.63 19.20
C ARG A 61 -11.73 6.28 17.84
N VAL A 62 -12.88 6.04 17.22
CA VAL A 62 -13.23 6.60 15.91
C VAL A 62 -14.31 7.64 16.15
N ARG A 63 -13.93 8.91 15.99
CA ARG A 63 -14.86 10.05 16.05
C ARG A 63 -14.80 10.74 14.70
N LEU A 64 -15.97 11.04 14.13
CA LEU A 64 -16.10 11.89 12.95
C LEU A 64 -16.10 13.37 13.34
#